data_AF-M5T2S2-F1
#
_entry.id   AF-M5T2S2-F1
#
_cell.length_a   1.000
_cell.length_b   1.000
_cell.length_c   1.000
_cell.angle_alpha   90.00
_cell.angle_beta   90.00
_cell.angle_gamma   90.00
#
_symmetry.space_group_name_H-M   'P 1'
#
loop_
_entity.id
_entity.type
_entity.pdbx_description
1 polymer ?
#
loop_
_entity_poly.entity_id
_entity_poly.type
_entity_poly.pdbx_seq_one_letter_code
_entity_poly.pdbx_strand_id
1 'polypeptide(L)'
;RGEAKPDSGSFWRESRIACLLSMTAASYGNDPQSDLPDFLKDVSIAKKLAEIGQVQGENPVPQKQADQDQDSPWERGEMLSKEIVASSRNWKEFGSQVASQAWYRGFGKATHKVFVSDGSSAIEELQAAWFSDYTSVLDIMHALSYSLAAARAIHSDRDSAWQCYQQFATWIWRGEVDQVIASLTEHQQQLGAPPPDASESDPREIVRRSQVYYSN
;
A
#
# COMPACT_ATOMS: atom_id res chain seq x y z
N ARG A 1 22.97 -22.96 44.60
CA ARG A 1 22.84 -22.96 43.12
C ARG A 1 21.35 -22.81 42.81
N GLY A 2 20.86 -21.57 42.74
CA GLY A 2 19.50 -21.29 42.29
C GLY A 2 19.61 -20.80 40.86
N GLU A 3 19.27 -21.65 39.89
CA GLU A 3 19.12 -21.21 38.50
C GLU A 3 17.81 -20.42 38.43
N ALA A 4 17.91 -19.13 38.09
CA ALA A 4 16.76 -18.33 37.75
C ALA A 4 16.10 -18.92 36.51
N LYS A 5 14.81 -19.21 36.59
CA LYS A 5 14.02 -19.59 35.41
C LYS A 5 14.11 -18.47 34.37
N PRO A 6 14.35 -18.77 33.08
CA PRO A 6 14.25 -17.76 32.04
C PRO A 6 12.83 -17.21 32.00
N ASP A 7 12.71 -15.89 31.97
CA ASP A 7 11.45 -15.19 31.76
C ASP A 7 10.76 -15.75 30.52
N SER A 8 9.50 -16.17 30.69
CA SER A 8 8.63 -16.60 29.60
C SER A 8 8.09 -15.41 28.83
N GLY A 9 8.99 -14.55 28.35
CA GLY A 9 8.68 -13.52 27.36
C GLY A 9 8.55 -14.18 25.99
N SER A 10 7.50 -13.83 25.24
CA SER A 10 7.23 -14.39 23.91
C SER A 10 8.47 -14.27 23.01
N PHE A 11 9.10 -15.41 22.68
CA PHE A 11 10.21 -15.49 21.72
C PHE A 11 9.81 -15.17 20.28
N TRP A 12 8.58 -14.69 20.06
CA TRP A 12 8.08 -14.34 18.75
C TRP A 12 8.78 -13.08 18.27
N ARG A 13 9.49 -13.21 17.15
CA ARG A 13 10.05 -12.08 16.40
C ARG A 13 9.31 -11.99 15.09
N GLU A 14 8.78 -10.82 14.81
CA GLU A 14 8.16 -10.51 13.53
C GLU A 14 9.17 -10.75 12.39
N SER A 15 8.69 -11.44 11.34
CA SER A 15 9.48 -11.73 10.16
C SER A 15 9.46 -10.53 9.23
N ARG A 16 10.65 -10.12 8.75
CA ARG A 16 10.81 -9.13 7.70
C ARG A 16 11.06 -9.86 6.40
N ILE A 17 10.34 -9.48 5.35
CA ILE A 17 10.35 -10.15 4.06
C ILE A 17 10.54 -9.12 2.96
N ALA A 18 11.44 -9.41 2.02
CA ALA A 18 11.66 -8.64 0.81
C ALA A 18 11.57 -9.57 -0.39
N CYS A 19 10.92 -9.10 -1.45
CA CYS A 19 10.80 -9.80 -2.71
C CYS A 19 11.65 -9.08 -3.76
N LEU A 20 12.72 -9.73 -4.21
CA LEU A 20 13.57 -9.24 -5.29
C LEU A 20 13.06 -9.81 -6.61
N LEU A 21 12.55 -8.93 -7.48
CA LEU A 21 12.02 -9.28 -8.79
C LEU A 21 12.87 -8.65 -9.89
N SER A 22 13.22 -9.44 -10.90
CA SER A 22 13.76 -8.94 -12.16
C SER A 22 12.80 -9.30 -13.28
N MET A 23 12.49 -8.33 -14.13
CA MET A 23 11.53 -8.48 -15.22
C MET A 23 12.08 -7.82 -16.49
N THR A 24 11.62 -8.27 -17.66
CA THR A 24 11.78 -7.47 -18.88
C THR A 24 10.95 -6.20 -18.75
N ALA A 25 11.39 -5.11 -19.38
CA ALA A 25 10.70 -3.83 -19.34
C ALA A 25 10.48 -3.34 -20.77
N ALA A 26 9.25 -2.94 -21.08
CA ALA A 26 8.93 -2.09 -22.21
C ALA A 26 8.94 -0.64 -21.74
N SER A 27 9.47 0.28 -22.57
CA SER A 27 9.44 1.71 -22.30
C SER A 27 8.36 2.36 -23.17
N TYR A 28 7.52 3.16 -22.54
CA TYR A 28 6.45 3.91 -23.19
C TYR A 28 6.72 5.41 -23.05
N GLY A 29 6.35 6.19 -24.06
CA GLY A 29 6.55 7.66 -24.04
C GLY A 29 5.59 8.39 -23.10
N ASN A 30 4.48 7.75 -22.74
CA ASN A 30 3.47 8.21 -21.78
C ASN A 30 2.99 6.99 -20.97
N ASP A 31 2.23 7.23 -19.90
CA ASP A 31 1.59 6.16 -19.13
C ASP A 31 0.62 5.37 -20.05
N PRO A 32 0.88 4.07 -20.30
CA PRO A 32 0.01 3.26 -21.13
C PRO A 32 -1.32 2.91 -20.44
N GLN A 33 -1.45 3.17 -19.13
CA GLN A 33 -2.68 3.01 -18.37
C GLN A 33 -2.96 4.23 -17.48
N SER A 34 -3.32 5.34 -18.10
CA SER A 34 -3.71 6.56 -17.37
C SER A 34 -5.03 6.43 -16.60
N ASP A 35 -5.90 5.50 -16.99
CA ASP A 35 -7.17 5.26 -16.35
C ASP A 35 -7.08 4.14 -15.32
N LEU A 36 -7.76 4.33 -14.19
CA LEU A 36 -7.82 3.33 -13.13
C LEU A 36 -8.35 2.00 -13.71
N PRO A 37 -7.65 0.86 -13.52
CA PRO A 37 -8.13 -0.45 -13.95
C PRO A 37 -9.53 -0.78 -13.41
N ASP A 38 -10.36 -1.42 -14.23
CA ASP A 38 -11.72 -1.77 -13.83
C ASP A 38 -11.77 -2.74 -12.65
N PHE A 39 -10.79 -3.65 -12.52
CA PHE A 39 -10.71 -4.55 -11.35
C PHE A 39 -10.46 -3.82 -10.02
N LEU A 40 -9.92 -2.59 -10.06
CA LEU A 40 -9.78 -1.73 -8.88
C LEU A 40 -11.03 -0.88 -8.63
N LYS A 41 -11.95 -0.79 -9.60
CA LYS A 41 -13.27 -0.16 -9.48
C LYS A 41 -14.38 -1.14 -9.11
N ASP A 42 -14.12 -2.44 -9.25
CA ASP A 42 -15.08 -3.51 -8.99
C ASP A 42 -15.17 -3.82 -7.50
N VAL A 43 -16.40 -4.03 -7.00
CA VAL A 43 -16.66 -4.23 -5.57
C VAL A 43 -16.01 -5.50 -5.01
N SER A 44 -15.62 -6.45 -5.85
CA SER A 44 -14.89 -7.66 -5.46
C SER A 44 -13.53 -7.35 -4.83
N ILE A 45 -12.89 -6.23 -5.19
CA ILE A 45 -11.61 -5.82 -4.57
C ILE A 45 -11.80 -5.33 -3.14
N ALA A 46 -12.99 -4.84 -2.79
CA ALA A 46 -13.28 -4.21 -1.50
C ALA A 46 -13.02 -5.16 -0.33
N LYS A 47 -13.27 -6.46 -0.50
CA LYS A 47 -12.95 -7.46 0.54
C LYS A 47 -11.45 -7.51 0.81
N LYS A 48 -10.62 -7.52 -0.23
CA LYS A 48 -9.18 -7.59 -0.10
C LYS A 48 -8.59 -6.31 0.51
N LEU A 49 -9.11 -5.15 0.10
CA LEU A 49 -8.72 -3.87 0.69
C LEU A 49 -9.14 -3.76 2.15
N ALA A 50 -10.33 -4.26 2.49
CA ALA A 50 -10.80 -4.32 3.87
C ALA A 50 -9.93 -5.22 4.75
N GLU A 51 -9.44 -6.36 4.22
CA GLU A 51 -8.51 -7.24 4.92
C GLU A 51 -7.14 -6.56 5.13
N ILE A 52 -6.61 -5.86 4.14
CA ILE A 52 -5.33 -5.13 4.23
C ILE A 52 -5.44 -3.99 5.26
N GLY A 53 -6.47 -3.15 5.14
CA GLY A 53 -6.68 -1.99 6.02
C GLY A 53 -7.33 -2.33 7.36
N GLN A 54 -7.67 -3.60 7.61
CA GLN A 54 -8.43 -4.07 8.77
C GLN A 54 -9.72 -3.27 9.02
N VAL A 55 -10.41 -2.89 7.95
CA VAL A 55 -11.60 -2.02 8.02
C VAL A 55 -12.91 -2.77 7.79
N GLN A 56 -13.89 -2.51 8.64
CA GLN A 56 -15.23 -3.07 8.51
C GLN A 56 -16.12 -2.17 7.64
N GLY A 57 -17.25 -2.71 7.17
CA GLY A 57 -18.24 -1.98 6.40
C GLY A 57 -18.94 -2.87 5.37
N GLU A 58 -20.14 -2.45 4.99
CA GLU A 58 -20.90 -3.12 3.94
C GLU A 58 -20.46 -2.64 2.56
N ASN A 59 -20.56 -3.53 1.58
CA ASN A 59 -20.30 -3.24 0.19
C ASN A 59 -21.61 -3.12 -0.59
N PRO A 60 -21.68 -2.29 -1.65
CA PRO A 60 -22.76 -2.35 -2.62
C PRO A 60 -22.95 -3.75 -3.18
N VAL A 61 -24.15 -4.02 -3.68
CA VAL A 61 -24.40 -5.27 -4.41
C VAL A 61 -23.56 -5.25 -5.69
N PRO A 62 -22.74 -6.29 -5.95
CA PRO A 62 -21.97 -6.36 -7.18
C PRO A 62 -22.90 -6.24 -8.38
N GLN A 63 -22.69 -5.22 -9.20
CA GLN A 63 -23.25 -5.23 -10.54
C GLN A 63 -22.43 -6.22 -11.34
N LYS A 64 -23.08 -7.24 -11.92
CA LYS A 64 -22.41 -8.12 -12.90
C LYS A 64 -21.98 -7.27 -14.09
N GLN A 65 -20.78 -6.73 -14.05
CA GLN A 65 -20.08 -6.36 -15.26
C GLN A 65 -19.66 -7.69 -15.91
N ALA A 66 -19.96 -7.85 -17.20
CA ALA A 66 -19.41 -8.97 -17.94
C ALA A 66 -17.88 -8.84 -17.85
N ASP A 67 -17.18 -9.95 -17.56
CA ASP A 67 -15.73 -10.04 -17.79
C ASP A 67 -15.51 -9.71 -19.27
N GLN A 68 -15.25 -8.44 -19.54
CA GLN A 68 -14.62 -8.06 -20.77
C GLN A 68 -13.15 -8.31 -20.48
N ASP A 69 -12.61 -9.36 -21.09
CA ASP A 69 -11.18 -9.50 -21.30
C ASP A 69 -10.74 -8.26 -22.09
N GLN A 70 -10.49 -7.16 -21.37
CA GLN A 70 -9.86 -5.99 -21.94
C GLN A 70 -8.40 -6.36 -22.09
N ASP A 71 -7.95 -6.50 -23.32
CA ASP A 71 -6.53 -6.55 -23.63
C ASP A 71 -5.87 -5.34 -22.96
N SER A 72 -4.93 -5.63 -22.06
CA SER A 72 -4.20 -4.59 -21.35
C SER A 72 -3.44 -3.74 -22.37
N PRO A 73 -3.58 -2.39 -22.36
CA PRO A 73 -2.87 -1.51 -23.28
C PRO A 73 -1.34 -1.52 -23.09
N TRP A 74 -0.83 -2.25 -22.09
CA TRP A 74 0.59 -2.49 -21.90
C TRP A 74 0.90 -3.98 -21.81
N GLU A 75 2.05 -4.35 -22.34
CA GLU A 75 2.57 -5.70 -22.16
C GLU A 75 3.18 -5.83 -20.76
N ARG A 76 2.71 -6.82 -20.00
CA ARG A 76 3.34 -7.19 -18.73
C ARG A 76 4.74 -7.74 -19.03
N GLY A 77 5.75 -7.17 -18.37
CA GLY A 77 7.12 -7.67 -18.42
C GLY A 77 7.19 -9.16 -18.06
N GLU A 78 8.02 -9.91 -18.77
CA GLU A 78 8.32 -11.30 -18.46
C GLU A 78 9.15 -11.35 -17.18
N MET A 79 8.75 -12.18 -16.21
CA MET A 79 9.49 -12.35 -14.96
C MET A 79 10.73 -13.21 -15.19
N LEU A 80 11.91 -12.59 -15.10
CA LEU A 80 13.20 -13.24 -15.29
C LEU A 80 13.67 -13.97 -14.02
N SER A 81 13.42 -13.39 -12.85
CA SER A 81 13.71 -14.03 -11.56
C SER A 81 12.84 -13.47 -10.44
N LYS A 82 12.61 -14.32 -9.43
CA LYS A 82 11.90 -13.98 -8.20
C LYS A 82 12.57 -14.64 -7.01
N GLU A 83 12.93 -13.84 -6.03
CA GLU A 83 13.74 -14.26 -4.89
C GLU A 83 13.22 -13.63 -3.62
N ILE A 84 13.12 -14.45 -2.57
CA ILE A 84 12.56 -14.02 -1.29
C ILE A 84 13.67 -14.02 -0.25
N VAL A 85 13.86 -12.86 0.38
CA VAL A 85 14.75 -12.70 1.53
C VAL A 85 13.88 -12.55 2.76
N ALA A 86 13.97 -13.51 3.68
CA ALA A 86 13.21 -13.50 4.94
C ALA A 86 14.17 -13.55 6.13
N SER A 87 13.89 -12.74 7.16
CA SER A 87 14.75 -12.63 8.35
C SER A 87 13.96 -12.23 9.57
N SER A 88 14.31 -12.79 10.73
CA SER A 88 13.79 -12.37 12.05
C SER A 88 14.71 -11.34 12.75
N ARG A 89 15.69 -10.79 12.02
CA ARG A 89 16.61 -9.75 12.50
C ARG A 89 15.94 -8.37 12.48
N ASN A 90 16.56 -7.39 13.12
CA ASN A 90 16.08 -6.01 13.10
C ASN A 90 16.18 -5.39 11.68
N TRP A 91 15.49 -4.26 11.45
CA TRP A 91 15.43 -3.59 10.14
C TRP A 91 16.80 -3.19 9.59
N LYS A 92 17.72 -2.73 10.44
CA LYS A 92 19.08 -2.34 10.03
C LYS A 92 19.88 -3.52 9.48
N GLU A 93 19.86 -4.65 10.19
CA GLU A 93 20.53 -5.87 9.74
C GLU A 93 19.84 -6.45 8.49
N PHE A 94 18.51 -6.43 8.47
CA PHE A 94 17.74 -6.91 7.33
C PHE A 94 18.05 -6.12 6.05
N GLY A 95 18.11 -4.79 6.11
CA GLY A 95 18.45 -3.94 4.96
C GLY A 95 19.76 -4.33 4.28
N SER A 96 20.82 -4.57 5.07
CA SER A 96 22.10 -5.03 4.52
C SER A 96 22.03 -6.40 3.85
N GLN A 97 21.18 -7.31 4.34
CA GLN A 97 20.96 -8.62 3.73
C GLN A 97 20.26 -8.47 2.37
N VAL A 98 19.20 -7.66 2.30
CA VAL A 98 18.46 -7.41 1.05
C VAL A 98 19.37 -6.73 0.03
N ALA A 99 20.14 -5.71 0.43
CA ALA A 99 21.07 -5.01 -0.45
C ALA A 99 22.15 -5.93 -1.01
N SER A 100 22.73 -6.79 -0.18
CA SER A 100 23.69 -7.80 -0.60
C SER A 100 23.10 -8.76 -1.63
N GLN A 101 21.88 -9.25 -1.40
CA GLN A 101 21.18 -10.13 -2.35
C GLN A 101 20.86 -9.42 -3.67
N ALA A 102 20.40 -8.16 -3.64
CA ALA A 102 20.16 -7.36 -4.83
C ALA A 102 21.45 -7.14 -5.64
N TRP A 103 22.57 -6.88 -4.95
CA TRP A 103 23.89 -6.72 -5.58
C TRP A 103 24.35 -8.00 -6.30
N TYR A 104 24.33 -9.15 -5.63
CA TYR A 104 24.72 -10.43 -6.23
C TYR A 104 23.87 -10.79 -7.46
N ARG A 105 22.64 -10.28 -7.52
CA ARG A 105 21.69 -10.49 -8.62
C ARG A 105 21.79 -9.43 -9.71
N GLY A 106 22.73 -8.49 -9.60
CA GLY A 106 23.03 -7.53 -10.64
C GLY A 106 21.99 -6.40 -10.77
N PHE A 107 21.16 -6.15 -9.74
CA PHE A 107 20.16 -5.08 -9.79
C PHE A 107 20.77 -3.70 -10.08
N GLY A 108 22.03 -3.47 -9.65
CA GLY A 108 22.76 -2.23 -9.94
C GLY A 108 23.01 -1.97 -11.43
N LYS A 109 22.85 -2.98 -12.30
CA LYS A 109 22.97 -2.84 -13.77
C LYS A 109 21.64 -2.58 -14.47
N ALA A 110 20.51 -2.65 -13.76
CA ALA A 110 19.20 -2.45 -14.35
C ALA A 110 19.01 -0.98 -14.75
N THR A 111 18.42 -0.76 -15.92
CA THR A 111 18.07 0.59 -16.41
C THR A 111 16.99 1.23 -15.56
N HIS A 112 16.02 0.43 -15.12
CA HIS A 112 14.93 0.85 -14.23
C HIS A 112 15.03 0.08 -12.92
N LYS A 113 15.01 0.81 -11.82
CA LYS A 113 15.14 0.27 -10.46
C LYS A 113 14.01 0.86 -9.63
N VAL A 114 13.10 0.01 -9.18
CA VAL A 114 11.91 0.40 -8.44
C VAL A 114 11.94 -0.29 -7.08
N PHE A 115 11.60 0.46 -6.04
CA PHE A 115 11.41 -0.04 -4.69
C PHE A 115 9.96 0.16 -4.30
N VAL A 116 9.21 -0.94 -4.11
CA VAL A 116 7.79 -0.89 -3.73
C VAL A 116 7.64 -1.16 -2.24
N SER A 117 6.95 -0.29 -1.52
CA SER A 117 6.67 -0.44 -0.08
C SER A 117 5.32 0.11 0.33
N ASP A 118 4.88 -0.26 1.54
CA ASP A 118 3.62 0.20 2.13
C ASP A 118 3.69 1.62 2.72
N GLY A 119 4.85 2.28 2.72
CA GLY A 119 5.06 3.59 3.34
C GLY A 119 5.34 3.54 4.85
N SER A 120 5.69 2.37 5.40
CA SER A 120 6.13 2.30 6.80
C SER A 120 7.51 2.97 6.98
N SER A 121 7.65 3.79 8.02
CA SER A 121 8.88 4.55 8.30
C SER A 121 10.13 3.68 8.38
N ALA A 122 10.02 2.47 8.93
CA ALA A 122 11.14 1.54 9.01
C ALA A 122 11.59 1.01 7.64
N ILE A 123 10.66 0.84 6.68
CA ILE A 123 10.97 0.45 5.31
C ILE A 123 11.52 1.65 4.54
N GLU A 124 11.00 2.86 4.77
CA GLU A 124 11.53 4.09 4.18
C GLU A 124 12.98 4.37 4.62
N GLU A 125 13.29 4.23 5.91
CA GLU A 125 14.66 4.33 6.42
C GLU A 125 15.58 3.30 5.75
N LEU A 126 15.09 2.07 5.55
CA LEU A 126 15.82 1.02 4.85
C LEU A 126 16.06 1.38 3.38
N GLN A 127 15.03 1.87 2.68
CA GLN A 127 15.12 2.31 1.28
C GLN A 127 16.11 3.46 1.14
N ALA A 128 16.03 4.48 2.00
CA ALA A 128 16.94 5.62 1.98
C ALA A 128 18.40 5.20 2.25
N ALA A 129 18.62 4.23 3.14
CA ALA A 129 19.95 3.76 3.49
C ALA A 129 20.60 2.87 2.40
N TRP A 130 19.83 2.05 1.70
CA TRP A 130 20.37 0.98 0.84
C TRP A 130 19.97 1.04 -0.64
N PHE A 131 18.89 1.77 -0.96
CA PHE A 131 18.25 1.81 -2.28
C PHE A 131 17.88 3.25 -2.66
N SER A 132 18.62 4.25 -2.18
CA SER A 132 18.32 5.67 -2.42
C SER A 132 18.39 6.08 -3.89
N ASP A 133 19.04 5.29 -4.74
CA ASP A 133 19.11 5.43 -6.18
C ASP A 133 17.98 4.68 -6.93
N TYR A 134 17.01 4.12 -6.20
CA TYR A 134 15.82 3.45 -6.75
C TYR A 134 14.64 4.41 -6.68
N THR A 135 13.77 4.37 -7.68
CA THR A 135 12.50 5.07 -7.63
C THR A 135 11.60 4.39 -6.60
N SER A 136 11.32 5.09 -5.50
CA SER A 136 10.35 4.64 -4.50
C SER A 136 8.94 4.74 -5.08
N VAL A 137 8.16 3.68 -4.94
CA VAL A 137 6.76 3.60 -5.40
C VAL A 137 5.92 3.04 -4.26
N LEU A 138 4.84 3.73 -3.91
CA LEU A 138 3.91 3.27 -2.89
C LEU A 138 3.13 2.05 -3.37
N ASP A 139 2.91 1.09 -2.47
CA ASP A 139 2.03 -0.05 -2.72
C ASP A 139 0.58 0.44 -2.88
N ILE A 140 0.10 0.38 -4.11
CA ILE A 140 -1.25 0.79 -4.49
C ILE A 140 -2.33 0.09 -3.65
N MET A 141 -2.13 -1.17 -3.25
CA MET A 141 -3.13 -1.90 -2.47
C MET A 141 -3.24 -1.34 -1.04
N HIS A 142 -2.12 -0.92 -0.45
CA HIS A 142 -2.12 -0.25 0.85
C HIS A 142 -2.76 1.14 0.74
N ALA A 143 -2.38 1.93 -0.26
CA ALA A 143 -3.02 3.22 -0.52
C ALA A 143 -4.54 3.10 -0.69
N LEU A 144 -5.01 2.18 -1.52
CA LEU A 144 -6.44 1.96 -1.73
C LEU A 144 -7.17 1.45 -0.48
N SER A 145 -6.48 0.76 0.44
CA SER A 145 -7.08 0.33 1.71
C SER A 145 -7.42 1.54 2.62
N TYR A 146 -6.54 2.53 2.69
CA TYR A 146 -6.80 3.79 3.39
C TYR A 146 -7.89 4.61 2.71
N SER A 147 -7.93 4.62 1.38
CA SER A 147 -9.00 5.25 0.61
C SER A 147 -10.37 4.64 0.96
N LEU A 148 -10.48 3.30 0.97
CA LEU A 148 -11.72 2.61 1.31
C LEU A 148 -12.13 2.87 2.77
N ALA A 149 -11.16 2.85 3.69
CA ALA A 149 -11.36 3.16 5.09
C ALA A 149 -11.95 4.56 5.29
N ALA A 150 -11.32 5.57 4.69
CA ALA A 150 -11.78 6.95 4.77
C ALA A 150 -13.17 7.12 4.15
N ALA A 151 -13.42 6.54 2.98
CA ALA A 151 -14.70 6.66 2.30
C ALA A 151 -15.88 6.12 3.14
N ARG A 152 -15.67 4.98 3.84
CA ARG A 152 -16.64 4.41 4.77
C ARG A 152 -16.78 5.19 6.09
N ALA A 153 -15.75 5.93 6.49
CA ALA A 153 -15.81 6.82 7.65
C ALA A 153 -16.56 8.12 7.32
N ILE A 154 -16.43 8.61 6.09
CA ILE A 154 -17.06 9.84 5.61
C ILE A 154 -18.56 9.61 5.33
N HIS A 155 -18.91 8.49 4.70
CA HIS A 155 -20.28 8.20 4.27
C HIS A 155 -20.86 7.01 5.03
N SER A 156 -22.06 7.21 5.59
CA SER A 156 -22.80 6.15 6.31
C SER A 156 -23.51 5.18 5.37
N ASP A 157 -23.85 5.60 4.15
CA ASP A 157 -24.43 4.73 3.13
C ASP A 157 -23.34 4.12 2.22
N ARG A 158 -23.51 2.82 1.92
CA ARG A 158 -22.52 2.03 1.19
C ARG A 158 -22.29 2.51 -0.26
N ASP A 159 -23.32 3.09 -0.89
CA ASP A 159 -23.24 3.50 -2.30
C ASP A 159 -22.43 4.80 -2.44
N SER A 160 -22.66 5.79 -1.57
CA SER A 160 -21.85 7.02 -1.52
C SER A 160 -20.42 6.73 -1.05
N ALA A 161 -20.23 5.83 -0.07
CA ALA A 161 -18.90 5.38 0.34
C ALA A 161 -18.14 4.76 -0.84
N TRP A 162 -18.81 3.95 -1.66
CA TRP A 162 -18.18 3.34 -2.83
C TRP A 162 -17.82 4.36 -3.92
N GLN A 163 -18.72 5.32 -4.19
CA GLN A 163 -18.43 6.40 -5.14
C GLN A 163 -17.25 7.26 -4.68
N CYS A 164 -17.18 7.59 -3.39
CA CYS A 164 -16.06 8.29 -2.79
C CYS A 164 -14.75 7.48 -2.93
N TYR A 165 -14.78 6.18 -2.63
CA TYR A 165 -13.65 5.29 -2.86
C TYR A 165 -13.19 5.30 -4.33
N GLN A 166 -14.09 5.15 -5.29
CA GLN A 166 -13.73 5.14 -6.71
C GLN A 166 -13.10 6.45 -7.16
N GLN A 167 -13.58 7.59 -6.63
CA GLN A 167 -13.00 8.90 -6.90
C GLN A 167 -11.58 9.02 -6.34
N PHE A 168 -11.38 8.65 -5.07
CA PHE A 168 -10.06 8.65 -4.44
C PHE A 168 -9.10 7.69 -5.13
N ALA A 169 -9.55 6.47 -5.46
CA ALA A 169 -8.76 5.49 -6.19
C ALA A 169 -8.28 6.02 -7.54
N THR A 170 -9.15 6.77 -8.24
CA THR A 170 -8.81 7.40 -9.52
C THR A 170 -7.73 8.47 -9.34
N TRP A 171 -7.85 9.32 -8.33
CA TRP A 171 -6.84 10.34 -8.03
C TRP A 171 -5.50 9.71 -7.63
N ILE A 172 -5.52 8.69 -6.76
CA ILE A 172 -4.30 7.96 -6.35
C ILE A 172 -3.61 7.34 -7.56
N TRP A 173 -4.36 6.66 -8.43
CA TRP A 173 -3.83 6.03 -9.63
C TRP A 173 -3.13 7.02 -10.56
N ARG A 174 -3.70 8.23 -10.71
CA ARG A 174 -3.15 9.30 -11.54
C ARG A 174 -2.02 10.11 -10.86
N GLY A 175 -1.67 9.78 -9.62
CA GLY A 175 -0.71 10.55 -8.84
C GLY A 175 -1.25 11.90 -8.35
N GLU A 176 -2.56 12.13 -8.43
CA GLU A 176 -3.25 13.35 -7.98
C GLU A 176 -3.54 13.30 -6.46
N VAL A 177 -2.57 12.85 -5.67
CA VAL A 177 -2.72 12.60 -4.21
C VAL A 177 -3.10 13.87 -3.45
N ASP A 178 -2.68 15.04 -3.91
CA ASP A 178 -3.07 16.33 -3.34
C ASP A 178 -4.60 16.53 -3.32
N GLN A 179 -5.33 16.00 -4.31
CA GLN A 179 -6.80 16.08 -4.33
C GLN A 179 -7.43 15.19 -3.23
N VAL A 180 -6.83 14.03 -2.98
CA VAL A 180 -7.24 13.14 -1.88
C VAL A 180 -7.00 13.85 -0.53
N ILE A 181 -5.80 14.42 -0.34
CA ILE A 181 -5.45 15.14 0.89
C ILE A 181 -6.40 16.33 1.11
N ALA A 182 -6.69 17.11 0.07
CA ALA A 182 -7.61 18.24 0.15
C ALA A 182 -9.02 17.81 0.56
N SER A 183 -9.56 16.75 -0.06
CA SER A 183 -10.88 16.21 0.28
C SER A 183 -10.93 15.65 1.71
N LEU A 184 -9.92 14.89 2.13
CA LEU A 184 -9.82 14.40 3.51
C LEU A 184 -9.73 15.54 4.52
N THR A 185 -9.02 16.62 4.18
CA THR A 185 -8.90 17.82 5.03
C THR A 185 -10.26 18.48 5.23
N GLU A 186 -11.04 18.64 4.16
CA GLU A 186 -12.39 19.20 4.24
C GLU A 186 -13.32 18.33 5.11
N HIS A 187 -13.30 17.02 4.90
CA HIS A 187 -14.11 16.11 5.72
C HIS A 187 -13.66 16.08 7.17
N GLN A 188 -12.35 16.15 7.46
CA GLN A 188 -11.85 16.24 8.83
C GLN A 188 -12.34 17.52 9.54
N GLN A 189 -12.41 18.65 8.83
CA GLN A 189 -12.94 19.89 9.39
C GLN A 189 -14.41 19.78 9.75
N GLN A 190 -15.20 19.09 8.92
CA GLN A 190 -16.62 18.86 9.16
C GLN A 190 -16.87 17.87 10.31
N LEU A 191 -16.09 16.79 10.40
CA LEU A 191 -16.19 15.78 11.45
C LEU A 191 -15.59 16.26 12.80
N GLY A 192 -14.66 17.21 12.75
CA GLY A 192 -13.87 17.67 13.89
C GLY A 192 -12.66 16.78 14.17
N ALA A 193 -11.79 17.21 15.09
CA ALA A 193 -10.63 16.42 15.49
C ALA A 193 -11.03 15.16 16.28
N PRO A 194 -10.31 14.04 16.12
CA PRO A 194 -10.51 12.88 16.97
C PRO A 194 -10.17 13.24 18.43
N PRO A 195 -10.95 12.76 19.41
CA PRO A 195 -10.60 12.91 20.82
C PRO A 195 -9.30 12.15 21.15
N PRO A 196 -8.59 12.51 22.24
CA PRO A 196 -7.31 11.88 22.60
C PRO A 196 -7.38 10.36 22.82
N ASP A 197 -8.55 9.84 23.18
CA ASP A 197 -8.86 8.43 23.44
C ASP A 197 -9.75 7.81 22.36
N ALA A 198 -9.80 8.42 21.17
CA ALA A 198 -10.53 7.88 20.03
C ALA A 198 -10.13 6.42 19.74
N SER A 199 -11.11 5.55 19.61
CA SER A 199 -10.86 4.20 19.11
C SER A 199 -10.33 4.24 17.67
N GLU A 200 -9.61 3.22 17.24
CA GLU A 200 -9.17 3.10 15.84
C GLU A 200 -10.34 3.04 14.83
N SER A 201 -11.53 2.65 15.28
CA SER A 201 -12.76 2.66 14.50
C SER A 201 -13.51 4.00 14.51
N ASP A 202 -13.01 5.03 15.20
CA ASP A 202 -13.64 6.36 15.20
C ASP A 202 -13.49 6.99 13.82
N PRO A 203 -14.58 7.46 13.18
CA PRO A 203 -14.51 8.05 11.84
C PRO A 203 -13.50 9.22 11.74
N ARG A 204 -13.37 10.03 12.80
CA ARG A 204 -12.43 11.15 12.84
C ARG A 204 -10.98 10.68 12.88
N GLU A 205 -10.72 9.54 13.53
CA GLU A 205 -9.38 8.97 13.60
C GLU A 205 -9.01 8.25 12.31
N ILE A 206 -9.97 7.57 11.67
CA ILE A 206 -9.77 6.93 10.35
C ILE A 206 -9.41 7.98 9.29
N VAL A 207 -10.17 9.09 9.23
CA VAL A 207 -9.88 10.18 8.27
C VAL A 207 -8.53 10.81 8.56
N ARG A 208 -8.21 11.10 9.83
CA ARG A 208 -6.92 11.68 10.24
C ARG A 208 -5.74 10.76 9.89
N ARG A 209 -5.84 9.45 10.17
CA ARG A 209 -4.81 8.46 9.83
C ARG A 209 -4.60 8.36 8.32
N SER A 210 -5.69 8.36 7.56
CA SER A 210 -5.62 8.34 6.08
C SER A 210 -4.94 9.59 5.54
N GLN A 211 -5.28 10.77 6.09
CA GLN A 211 -4.62 12.02 5.71
C GLN A 211 -3.11 11.98 6.00
N VAL A 212 -2.70 11.51 7.17
CA VAL A 212 -1.28 11.36 7.53
C VAL A 212 -0.58 10.39 6.58
N TYR A 213 -1.21 9.26 6.26
CA TYR A 213 -0.65 8.26 5.36
C TYR A 213 -0.30 8.85 3.98
N TYR A 214 -1.17 9.68 3.40
CA TYR A 214 -0.92 10.31 2.10
C TYR A 214 0.02 11.51 2.14
N SER A 215 0.30 12.05 3.33
CA SER A 215 1.14 13.25 3.49
C SER A 215 2.59 12.94 3.87
N ASN A 216 2.89 11.66 4.17
CA ASN A 216 4.25 11.17 4.41
C ASN A 216 4.95 10.88 3.08
#